data_AF-A0A7X7YM93-F1
#
_entry.id   AF-A0A7X7YM93-F1
#
_cell.length_a   1.000
_cell.length_b   1.000
_cell.length_c   1.000
_cell.angle_alpha   90.00
_cell.angle_beta   90.00
_cell.angle_gamma   90.00
#
_symmetry.space_group_name_H-M   'P 1'
#
loop_
_entity.id
_entity.type
_entity.pdbx_description
1 polymer ?
#
loop_
_entity_poly.entity_id
_entity_poly.type
_entity_poly.pdbx_seq_one_letter_code
_entity_poly.pdbx_strand_id
1 'polypeptide(L)'
;MKNQPIVFRFLWVGAIALAAICIPIVSIRLFLALAAGVLFALQFRKLSPLIIVFLVIAALIIGIGNVIPRFLPLPVWGFGSDLFRNFAYENSYRYNPEVKSSDYSKLIKADTTVNGAPVVIVRVPGVKISFDKDSDKISFPSLLKARTSGSQLTFEAGNFPQDSAAEIVIGSKTPLDRLSLDVSFSEISADEGVFTVKRLEIRTNYLSFDGALVCDDINVTTNALDWRGSFEAKEARMQSNAASIFVTVRGMENLVLTAQVVYGEIKYLDRWEGSRKARITGTFGSVTFMKPKDSTGKLELQNSSQMVSLQIQEY
;
A
#
# COMPACT_ATOMS: atom_id res chain seq x y z
N MET A 1 -13.37 -2.50 -44.49
CA MET A 1 -11.89 -2.42 -44.43
C MET A 1 -11.13 -3.27 -45.47
N LYS A 2 -11.76 -4.09 -46.33
CA LYS A 2 -11.02 -5.00 -47.25
C LYS A 2 -10.23 -4.32 -48.38
N ASN A 3 -10.53 -3.06 -48.73
CA ASN A 3 -9.98 -2.39 -49.91
C ASN A 3 -8.94 -1.28 -49.62
N GLN A 4 -8.48 -1.10 -48.38
CA GLN A 4 -7.40 -0.15 -48.07
C GLN A 4 -6.03 -0.84 -48.06
N PRO A 5 -4.95 -0.17 -48.50
CA PRO A 5 -3.59 -0.68 -48.39
C PRO A 5 -3.26 -1.08 -46.96
N ILE A 6 -2.53 -2.18 -46.77
CA ILE A 6 -2.15 -2.71 -45.45
C ILE A 6 -1.48 -1.63 -44.58
N VAL A 7 -0.62 -0.80 -45.17
CA VAL A 7 0.08 0.31 -44.50
C VAL A 7 -0.91 1.30 -43.89
N PHE A 8 -2.00 1.64 -44.58
CA PHE A 8 -2.99 2.59 -44.10
C PHE A 8 -3.79 2.04 -42.91
N ARG A 9 -4.02 0.72 -42.88
CA ARG A 9 -4.69 0.06 -41.75
C ARG A 9 -3.82 0.06 -40.50
N PHE A 10 -2.51 -0.15 -40.65
CA PHE A 10 -1.56 -0.06 -39.54
C PHE A 10 -1.43 1.37 -39.01
N LEU A 11 -1.50 2.38 -39.88
CA LEU A 11 -1.54 3.80 -39.47
C LEU A 11 -2.75 4.11 -38.57
N TRP A 12 -3.94 3.63 -38.90
CA TRP A 12 -5.13 3.81 -38.05
C TRP A 12 -5.03 3.08 -36.71
N VAL A 13 -4.54 1.84 -36.71
CA VAL A 13 -4.28 1.09 -35.47
C VAL A 13 -3.26 1.83 -34.59
N GLY A 14 -2.17 2.32 -35.20
CA GLY A 14 -1.16 3.12 -34.54
C GLY A 14 -1.72 4.41 -33.95
N ALA A 15 -2.57 5.13 -34.69
CA ALA A 15 -3.21 6.35 -34.21
C ALA A 15 -4.14 6.09 -33.00
N ILE A 16 -4.92 5.00 -33.02
CA ILE A 16 -5.80 4.62 -31.90
C ILE A 16 -4.96 4.19 -30.69
N ALA A 17 -3.88 3.43 -30.89
CA ALA A 17 -2.96 3.05 -29.82
C ALA A 17 -2.26 4.26 -29.21
N LEU A 18 -1.85 5.24 -30.03
CA LEU A 18 -1.22 6.48 -29.58
C LEU A 18 -2.22 7.35 -28.81
N ALA A 19 -3.47 7.45 -29.27
CA ALA A 19 -4.54 8.12 -28.55
C ALA A 19 -4.82 7.46 -27.19
N ALA A 20 -4.73 6.13 -27.10
CA ALA A 20 -4.86 5.40 -25.84
C ALA A 20 -3.76 5.79 -24.83
N ILE A 21 -2.56 6.16 -25.28
CA ILE A 21 -1.48 6.64 -24.42
C ILE A 21 -1.76 8.08 -23.95
N CYS A 22 -2.22 8.93 -24.86
CA CYS A 22 -2.39 10.38 -24.60
C CYS A 22 -3.59 10.74 -23.71
N ILE A 23 -4.64 9.91 -23.62
CA ILE A 23 -5.85 10.23 -22.84
C ILE A 23 -5.64 9.90 -21.36
N PRO A 24 -5.77 10.84 -20.40
CA PRO A 24 -5.44 10.62 -18.98
C PRO A 24 -6.48 9.79 -18.20
N ILE A 25 -7.48 9.19 -18.88
CA ILE A 25 -8.58 8.43 -18.27
C ILE A 25 -8.38 6.93 -18.54
N VAL A 26 -8.01 6.15 -17.53
CA VAL A 26 -7.62 4.73 -17.66
C VAL A 26 -8.71 3.86 -18.28
N SER A 27 -9.99 4.07 -17.94
CA SER A 27 -11.10 3.31 -18.53
C SER A 27 -11.15 3.51 -20.05
N ILE A 28 -10.97 4.75 -20.52
CA ILE A 28 -10.91 5.07 -21.95
C ILE A 28 -9.65 4.49 -22.58
N ARG A 29 -8.50 4.52 -21.89
CA ARG A 29 -7.26 3.87 -22.36
C ARG A 29 -7.46 2.37 -22.59
N LEU A 30 -8.10 1.67 -21.66
CA LEU A 30 -8.39 0.23 -21.75
C LEU A 30 -9.30 -0.08 -22.94
N PHE A 31 -10.38 0.68 -23.13
CA PHE A 31 -11.25 0.50 -24.29
C PHE A 31 -10.53 0.77 -25.61
N LEU A 32 -9.71 1.83 -25.68
CA LEU A 32 -8.94 2.16 -26.88
C LEU A 32 -7.83 1.14 -27.16
N ALA A 33 -7.15 0.64 -26.13
CA ALA A 33 -6.13 -0.40 -26.25
C ALA A 33 -6.75 -1.72 -26.71
N LEU A 34 -7.90 -2.11 -26.16
CA LEU A 34 -8.65 -3.28 -26.62
C LEU A 34 -9.09 -3.11 -28.08
N ALA A 35 -9.64 -1.94 -28.43
CA ALA A 35 -10.05 -1.64 -29.81
C ALA A 35 -8.86 -1.69 -30.78
N ALA A 36 -7.71 -1.11 -30.42
CA ALA A 36 -6.49 -1.18 -31.19
C ALA A 36 -5.99 -2.63 -31.35
N GLY A 37 -6.00 -3.41 -30.27
CA GLY A 37 -5.60 -4.81 -30.28
C GLY A 37 -6.51 -5.68 -31.17
N VAL A 38 -7.82 -5.50 -31.10
CA VAL A 38 -8.78 -6.20 -31.97
C VAL A 38 -8.59 -5.81 -33.44
N LEU A 39 -8.43 -4.51 -33.73
CA LEU A 39 -8.19 -4.02 -35.09
C LEU A 39 -6.84 -4.49 -35.66
N PHE A 40 -5.83 -4.64 -34.81
CA PHE A 40 -4.54 -5.24 -35.14
C PHE A 40 -4.69 -6.75 -35.43
N ALA A 41 -5.38 -7.47 -34.56
CA ALA A 41 -5.63 -8.90 -34.70
C ALA A 41 -6.35 -9.23 -36.02
N LEU A 42 -7.33 -8.41 -36.41
CA LEU A 42 -8.09 -8.56 -37.66
C LEU A 42 -7.23 -8.42 -38.93
N GLN A 43 -5.98 -7.94 -38.84
CA GLN A 43 -5.05 -7.94 -39.98
C GLN A 43 -4.46 -9.33 -40.27
N PHE A 44 -4.47 -10.25 -39.30
CA PHE A 44 -3.92 -11.60 -39.46
C PHE A 44 -4.99 -12.59 -39.91
N ARG A 45 -4.95 -13.05 -41.16
CA ARG A 45 -5.99 -13.94 -41.73
C ARG A 45 -6.25 -15.23 -40.93
N LYS A 46 -5.19 -15.89 -40.43
CA LYS A 46 -5.31 -17.19 -39.73
C LYS A 46 -5.24 -17.09 -38.21
N LEU A 47 -4.57 -16.06 -37.67
CA LEU A 47 -4.33 -15.90 -36.24
C LEU A 47 -5.30 -14.94 -35.55
N SER A 48 -6.11 -14.18 -36.31
CA SER A 48 -7.06 -13.21 -35.77
C SER A 48 -7.96 -13.77 -34.66
N PRO A 49 -8.60 -14.96 -34.81
CA PRO A 49 -9.49 -15.48 -33.77
C PRO A 49 -8.75 -15.76 -32.46
N LEU A 50 -7.53 -16.31 -32.55
CA LEU A 50 -6.72 -16.66 -31.39
C LEU A 50 -6.22 -15.41 -30.64
N ILE A 51 -5.78 -14.39 -31.37
CA ILE A 51 -5.34 -13.12 -30.78
C ILE A 51 -6.52 -12.37 -30.13
N ILE A 52 -7.70 -12.38 -30.76
CA ILE A 52 -8.91 -11.75 -30.19
C ILE A 52 -9.31 -12.48 -28.90
N VAL A 53 -9.34 -13.82 -28.90
CA VAL A 53 -9.64 -14.60 -27.70
C VAL A 53 -8.64 -14.29 -26.59
N PHE A 54 -7.34 -14.25 -26.89
CA PHE A 54 -6.31 -13.90 -25.91
C PHE A 54 -6.47 -12.48 -25.36
N LEU A 55 -6.78 -11.49 -26.22
CA LEU A 55 -7.03 -10.11 -25.79
C LEU A 55 -8.28 -9.98 -24.91
N VAL A 56 -9.35 -10.70 -25.25
CA VAL A 56 -10.58 -10.71 -24.44
C VAL A 56 -10.32 -11.39 -23.09
N ILE A 57 -9.58 -12.51 -23.07
CA ILE A 57 -9.18 -13.18 -21.83
C ILE A 57 -8.29 -12.27 -20.98
N ALA A 58 -7.28 -11.61 -21.57
CA ALA A 58 -6.41 -10.68 -20.86
C ALA A 58 -7.20 -9.50 -20.28
N ALA A 59 -8.13 -8.92 -21.06
CA ALA A 59 -8.99 -7.84 -20.60
C ALA A 59 -9.97 -8.30 -19.51
N LEU A 60 -10.49 -9.54 -19.59
CA LEU A 60 -11.30 -10.14 -18.55
C LEU A 60 -10.49 -10.42 -17.29
N ILE A 61 -9.26 -10.92 -17.37
CA ILE A 61 -8.39 -11.14 -16.20
C ILE A 61 -8.06 -9.80 -15.53
N ILE A 62 -7.74 -8.77 -16.31
CA ILE A 62 -7.48 -7.41 -15.80
C ILE A 62 -8.76 -6.79 -15.20
N GLY A 63 -9.91 -6.99 -15.85
CA GLY A 63 -11.20 -6.48 -15.39
C GLY A 63 -11.73 -7.18 -14.14
N ILE A 64 -11.73 -8.52 -14.15
CA ILE A 64 -12.20 -9.37 -13.03
C ILE A 64 -11.24 -9.26 -11.84
N GLY A 65 -9.92 -9.20 -12.08
CA GLY A 65 -8.91 -9.01 -11.04
C GLY A 65 -9.07 -7.70 -10.26
N ASN A 66 -9.72 -6.69 -10.86
CA ASN A 66 -10.05 -5.42 -10.20
C ASN A 66 -11.43 -5.40 -9.52
N VAL A 67 -12.31 -6.40 -9.76
CA VAL A 67 -13.72 -6.37 -9.33
C VAL A 67 -14.10 -7.52 -8.39
N ILE A 68 -13.39 -8.66 -8.39
CA ILE A 68 -13.79 -9.84 -7.60
C ILE A 68 -12.62 -10.40 -6.79
N PRO A 69 -12.50 -10.06 -5.48
CA PRO A 69 -11.54 -10.70 -4.59
C PRO A 69 -12.04 -12.00 -3.93
N ARG A 70 -13.31 -12.40 -4.10
CA ARG A 70 -13.96 -13.36 -3.18
C ARG A 70 -14.35 -14.77 -3.70
N PHE A 71 -14.08 -15.16 -4.95
CA PHE A 71 -14.66 -16.42 -5.48
C PHE A 71 -13.75 -17.43 -6.18
N LEU A 72 -12.44 -17.17 -6.37
CA LEU A 72 -11.55 -18.14 -7.03
C LEU A 72 -10.50 -18.69 -6.05
N PRO A 73 -10.43 -20.02 -5.81
CA PRO A 73 -9.44 -20.67 -4.95
C PRO A 73 -8.11 -20.90 -5.70
N LEU A 74 -7.75 -19.99 -6.60
CA LEU A 74 -6.48 -20.02 -7.31
C LEU A 74 -5.51 -19.03 -6.65
N PRO A 75 -4.20 -19.35 -6.56
CA PRO A 75 -3.19 -18.49 -5.94
C PRO A 75 -2.87 -17.30 -6.85
N VAL A 76 -3.83 -16.41 -7.07
CA VAL A 76 -3.66 -15.15 -7.83
C VAL A 76 -3.09 -14.04 -6.92
N TRP A 77 -2.86 -14.34 -5.64
CA TRP A 77 -2.36 -13.42 -4.60
C TRP A 77 -0.96 -12.84 -4.87
N GLY A 78 -0.20 -13.37 -5.84
CA GLY A 78 1.12 -12.83 -6.23
C GLY A 78 1.14 -12.02 -7.55
N PHE A 79 0.21 -12.28 -8.47
CA PHE A 79 0.27 -11.68 -9.82
C PHE A 79 -0.21 -10.22 -9.83
N GLY A 80 -1.21 -9.92 -9.00
CA GLY A 80 -1.69 -8.56 -8.78
C GLY A 80 -0.62 -7.71 -8.11
N SER A 81 -0.04 -8.15 -7.00
CA SER A 81 0.93 -7.38 -6.22
C SER A 81 2.18 -6.99 -7.01
N ASP A 82 2.67 -7.83 -7.92
CA ASP A 82 3.84 -7.52 -8.75
C ASP A 82 3.50 -6.57 -9.91
N LEU A 83 2.32 -6.70 -10.53
CA LEU A 83 1.83 -5.74 -11.53
C LEU A 83 1.49 -4.38 -10.89
N PHE A 84 0.90 -4.39 -9.69
CA PHE A 84 0.61 -3.18 -8.89
C PHE A 84 1.88 -2.51 -8.39
N ARG A 85 2.91 -3.27 -7.98
CA ARG A 85 4.26 -2.74 -7.71
C ARG A 85 4.74 -1.94 -8.91
N ASN A 86 4.82 -2.56 -10.09
CA ASN A 86 5.35 -1.90 -11.28
C ASN A 86 4.53 -0.67 -11.67
N PHE A 87 3.19 -0.73 -11.60
CA PHE A 87 2.33 0.41 -11.92
C PHE A 87 2.43 1.57 -10.91
N ALA A 88 2.61 1.27 -9.62
CA ALA A 88 2.80 2.26 -8.56
C ALA A 88 4.20 2.90 -8.59
N TYR A 89 5.22 2.14 -9.00
CA TYR A 89 6.61 2.62 -9.12
C TYR A 89 6.82 3.53 -10.34
N GLU A 90 6.16 3.27 -11.47
CA GLU A 90 6.47 3.95 -12.74
C GLU A 90 5.87 5.37 -12.87
N ASN A 91 4.82 5.71 -12.10
CA ASN A 91 4.08 6.99 -12.25
C ASN A 91 4.32 8.03 -11.12
N SER A 92 5.25 7.80 -10.20
CA SER A 92 5.50 8.75 -9.11
C SER A 92 6.60 9.75 -9.46
N TYR A 93 6.21 11.00 -9.78
CA TYR A 93 7.09 12.13 -10.12
C TYR A 93 8.06 12.59 -9.00
N ARG A 94 8.23 11.78 -7.94
CA ARG A 94 9.18 12.02 -6.83
C ARG A 94 10.17 10.87 -6.64
N TYR A 95 10.23 9.92 -7.56
CA TYR A 95 10.99 8.69 -7.41
C TYR A 95 12.34 8.75 -8.14
N ASN A 96 13.38 8.29 -7.45
CA ASN A 96 14.62 7.86 -8.09
C ASN A 96 14.37 6.44 -8.64
N PRO A 97 14.36 6.21 -9.97
CA PRO A 97 14.05 4.93 -10.62
C PRO A 97 14.91 3.73 -10.17
N GLU A 98 15.97 3.98 -9.39
CA GLU A 98 16.98 3.00 -8.99
C GLU A 98 16.64 2.17 -7.75
N VAL A 99 15.57 2.44 -6.98
CA VAL A 99 15.30 1.75 -5.69
C VAL A 99 14.26 0.62 -5.83
N LYS A 100 14.65 -0.56 -6.32
CA LYS A 100 13.73 -1.71 -6.41
C LYS A 100 13.59 -2.38 -5.04
N SER A 101 12.40 -2.89 -4.70
CA SER A 101 12.18 -3.64 -3.44
C SER A 101 13.09 -4.88 -3.29
N SER A 102 13.65 -5.40 -4.40
CA SER A 102 14.66 -6.47 -4.41
C SER A 102 16.00 -6.05 -3.80
N ASP A 103 16.29 -4.75 -3.76
CA ASP A 103 17.59 -4.22 -3.37
C ASP A 103 17.76 -4.19 -1.85
N TYR A 104 16.71 -4.48 -1.07
CA TYR A 104 16.75 -4.61 0.39
C TYR A 104 16.71 -6.07 0.88
N SER A 105 16.96 -7.04 0.00
CA SER A 105 17.00 -8.47 0.35
C SER A 105 18.08 -8.81 1.41
N LYS A 106 19.12 -7.97 1.52
CA LYS A 106 20.16 -8.12 2.53
C LYS A 106 19.71 -7.49 3.85
N LEU A 107 19.23 -8.34 4.76
CA LEU A 107 18.93 -7.96 6.14
C LEU A 107 20.20 -8.05 7.00
N ILE A 108 20.59 -6.95 7.62
CA ILE A 108 21.67 -6.91 8.61
C ILE A 108 21.04 -7.04 9.99
N LYS A 109 21.41 -8.13 10.68
CA LYS A 109 20.85 -8.54 11.97
C LYS A 109 21.29 -7.63 13.11
N ALA A 110 20.44 -7.54 14.14
CA ALA A 110 20.78 -6.85 15.37
C ALA A 110 21.86 -7.62 16.15
N ASP A 111 22.92 -6.93 16.56
CA ASP A 111 24.04 -7.48 17.33
C ASP A 111 24.39 -6.62 18.56
N THR A 112 23.76 -5.45 18.67
CA THR A 112 24.03 -4.44 19.69
C THR A 112 22.72 -4.04 20.34
N THR A 113 22.79 -3.63 21.61
CA THR A 113 21.61 -3.18 22.38
C THR A 113 21.86 -1.83 23.03
N VAL A 114 20.78 -1.06 23.17
CA VAL A 114 20.75 0.21 23.92
C VAL A 114 19.48 0.27 24.75
N ASN A 115 19.48 1.08 25.81
CA ASN A 115 18.26 1.34 26.57
C ASN A 115 17.19 1.99 25.66
N GLY A 116 15.93 1.63 25.87
CA GLY A 116 14.81 2.26 25.19
C GLY A 116 14.72 3.76 25.50
N ALA A 117 14.08 4.50 24.59
CA ALA A 117 13.81 5.92 24.75
C ALA A 117 12.35 6.20 24.37
N PRO A 118 11.66 7.17 25.01
CA PRO A 118 10.28 7.50 24.67
C PRO A 118 10.08 7.89 23.20
N VAL A 119 11.09 8.50 22.58
CA VAL A 119 11.05 8.89 21.17
C VAL A 119 12.13 8.15 20.40
N VAL A 120 11.71 7.38 19.40
CA VAL A 120 12.60 6.63 18.50
C VAL A 120 12.48 7.19 17.08
N ILE A 121 13.60 7.57 16.49
CA ILE A 121 13.68 8.06 15.10
C ILE A 121 14.64 7.19 14.32
N VAL A 122 14.21 6.70 13.17
CA VAL A 122 15.00 5.84 12.29
C VAL A 122 15.21 6.53 10.94
N ARG A 123 16.48 6.75 10.57
CA ARG A 123 16.93 7.41 9.34
C ARG A 123 18.03 6.59 8.67
N VAL A 124 17.61 5.48 8.08
CA VAL A 124 18.48 4.48 7.44
C VAL A 124 17.90 4.10 6.08
N PRO A 125 18.66 3.46 5.18
CA PRO A 125 18.17 3.10 3.86
C PRO A 125 16.92 2.21 3.90
N GLY A 126 16.95 1.13 4.69
CA GLY A 126 15.80 0.27 4.92
C GLY A 126 15.78 -0.28 6.35
N VAL A 127 14.58 -0.60 6.85
CA VAL A 127 14.41 -1.16 8.20
C VAL A 127 13.39 -2.30 8.21
N LYS A 128 13.66 -3.32 9.02
CA LYS A 128 12.68 -4.28 9.49
C LYS A 128 12.55 -4.13 10.99
N ILE A 129 11.38 -3.73 11.46
CA ILE A 129 11.09 -3.52 12.88
C ILE A 129 10.24 -4.67 13.39
N SER A 130 10.69 -5.26 14.50
CA SER A 130 9.88 -6.17 15.30
C SER A 130 9.83 -5.68 16.75
N PHE A 131 8.88 -6.22 17.51
CA PHE A 131 8.66 -5.82 18.91
C PHE A 131 8.88 -6.99 19.86
N ASP A 132 9.61 -6.73 20.94
CA ASP A 132 9.86 -7.69 22.02
C ASP A 132 9.09 -7.25 23.28
N LYS A 133 8.03 -7.99 23.61
CA LYS A 133 7.16 -7.73 24.77
C LYS A 133 7.85 -7.88 26.12
N ASP A 134 8.96 -8.62 26.17
CA ASP A 134 9.65 -8.98 27.40
C ASP A 134 10.88 -8.09 27.64
N SER A 135 11.12 -7.09 26.79
CA SER A 135 12.26 -6.18 26.86
C SER A 135 11.85 -4.70 26.92
N ASP A 136 12.69 -3.90 27.55
CA ASP A 136 12.67 -2.44 27.56
C ASP A 136 13.84 -1.83 26.75
N LYS A 137 14.64 -2.70 26.12
CA LYS A 137 15.81 -2.33 25.32
C LYS A 137 15.49 -2.36 23.83
N ILE A 138 16.31 -1.66 23.06
CA ILE A 138 16.26 -1.67 21.60
C ILE A 138 17.52 -2.36 21.08
N SER A 139 17.34 -3.41 20.30
CA SER A 139 18.40 -4.14 19.62
C SER A 139 18.52 -3.65 18.18
N PHE A 140 19.74 -3.44 17.70
CA PHE A 140 20.01 -2.91 16.36
C PHE A 140 21.42 -3.34 15.88
N PRO A 141 21.75 -3.17 14.59
CA PRO A 141 23.07 -3.51 14.08
C PRO A 141 24.12 -2.46 14.45
N SER A 142 25.29 -2.90 14.92
CA SER A 142 26.46 -2.08 15.31
C SER A 142 26.95 -1.13 14.22
N LEU A 143 26.64 -1.44 12.95
CA LEU A 143 26.93 -0.60 11.79
C LEU A 143 26.14 0.71 11.77
N LEU A 144 24.99 0.77 12.46
CA LEU A 144 24.21 2.00 12.60
C LEU A 144 24.81 2.91 13.67
N LYS A 145 24.71 4.22 13.43
CA LYS A 145 25.04 5.22 14.44
C LYS A 145 23.82 5.48 15.31
N ALA A 146 23.85 5.03 16.56
CA ALA A 146 22.86 5.36 17.57
C ALA A 146 23.26 6.65 18.31
N ARG A 147 22.40 7.66 18.30
CA ARG A 147 22.59 8.93 19.02
C ARG A 147 21.47 9.13 20.01
N THR A 148 21.83 9.28 21.27
CA THR A 148 20.90 9.62 22.34
C THR A 148 21.03 11.10 22.67
N SER A 149 19.91 11.82 22.64
CA SER A 149 19.81 13.23 23.06
C SER A 149 18.57 13.40 23.92
N GLY A 150 18.77 13.51 25.24
CA GLY A 150 17.66 13.54 26.20
C GLY A 150 16.79 12.28 26.10
N SER A 151 15.50 12.47 25.83
CA SER A 151 14.49 11.40 25.67
C SER A 151 14.38 10.84 24.25
N GLN A 152 15.27 11.24 23.34
CA GLN A 152 15.24 10.82 21.95
C GLN A 152 16.42 9.92 21.62
N LEU A 153 16.13 8.77 21.00
CA LEU A 153 17.09 7.88 20.37
C LEU A 153 16.94 7.97 18.84
N THR A 154 18.04 8.27 18.15
CA THR A 154 18.07 8.39 16.69
C THR A 154 19.05 7.38 16.10
N PHE A 155 18.58 6.59 15.14
CA PHE A 155 19.41 5.68 14.35
C PHE A 155 19.71 6.31 12.98
N GLU A 156 20.98 6.49 12.68
CA GLU A 156 21.46 7.04 11.40
C GLU A 156 22.30 6.00 10.65
N ALA A 157 22.23 6.03 9.32
CA ALA A 157 22.93 5.09 8.45
C ALA A 157 24.44 5.01 8.74
N GLY A 158 25.14 6.11 8.99
CA GLY A 158 26.59 6.06 9.22
C GLY A 158 27.33 5.40 8.05
N ASN A 159 27.89 4.20 8.27
CA ASN A 159 28.57 3.38 7.25
C ASN A 159 27.69 2.23 6.71
N PHE A 160 26.39 2.28 6.97
CA PHE A 160 25.45 1.22 6.62
C PHE A 160 25.25 1.13 5.09
N PRO A 161 25.23 -0.08 4.50
CA PRO A 161 25.05 -0.24 3.06
C PRO A 161 23.69 0.32 2.57
N GLN A 162 23.69 0.95 1.40
CA GLN A 162 22.50 1.61 0.84
C GLN A 162 21.44 0.62 0.33
N ASP A 163 21.86 -0.60 0.00
CA ASP A 163 21.09 -1.74 -0.50
C ASP A 163 20.85 -2.79 0.60
N SER A 164 20.61 -2.34 1.83
CA SER A 164 20.40 -3.23 2.97
C SER A 164 19.32 -2.71 3.89
N ALA A 165 18.65 -3.63 4.57
CA ALA A 165 17.70 -3.31 5.62
C ALA A 165 18.33 -3.62 6.98
N ALA A 166 18.16 -2.72 7.95
CA ALA A 166 18.55 -2.96 9.33
C ALA A 166 17.43 -3.67 10.08
N GLU A 167 17.75 -4.74 10.79
CA GLU A 167 16.85 -5.32 11.77
C GLU A 167 16.91 -4.50 13.06
N ILE A 168 15.79 -3.91 13.46
CA ILE A 168 15.66 -3.18 14.73
C ILE A 168 14.56 -3.86 15.55
N VAL A 169 14.92 -4.38 16.72
CA VAL A 169 13.96 -4.98 17.65
C VAL A 169 13.70 -3.99 18.77
N ILE A 170 12.47 -3.53 18.91
CA ILE A 170 12.07 -2.53 19.91
C ILE A 170 11.38 -3.22 21.08
N GLY A 171 11.95 -3.13 22.27
CA GLY A 171 11.29 -3.55 23.50
C GLY A 171 9.99 -2.78 23.75
N SER A 172 8.89 -3.49 24.02
CA SER A 172 7.54 -2.92 24.15
C SER A 172 6.97 -2.98 25.57
N LYS A 173 7.79 -3.30 26.59
CA LYS A 173 7.39 -3.22 28.02
C LYS A 173 6.88 -1.83 28.41
N THR A 174 7.46 -0.79 27.82
CA THR A 174 7.08 0.60 28.05
C THR A 174 6.56 1.20 26.74
N PRO A 175 5.36 1.80 26.73
CA PRO A 175 4.84 2.48 25.54
C PRO A 175 5.76 3.58 25.03
N LEU A 176 5.90 3.69 23.71
CA LEU A 176 6.62 4.80 23.09
C LEU A 176 5.73 6.05 23.04
N ASP A 177 6.32 7.22 23.21
CA ASP A 177 5.63 8.48 22.89
C ASP A 177 5.59 8.71 21.38
N ARG A 178 6.67 8.40 20.67
CA ARG A 178 6.72 8.55 19.21
C ARG A 178 7.67 7.56 18.54
N LEU A 179 7.21 6.94 17.46
CA LEU A 179 8.03 6.24 16.49
C LEU A 179 8.00 7.01 15.15
N SER A 180 9.16 7.43 14.68
CA SER A 180 9.31 8.18 13.42
C SER A 180 10.26 7.44 12.47
N LEU A 181 9.76 7.06 11.30
CA LEU A 181 10.55 6.41 10.26
C LEU A 181 10.67 7.33 9.05
N ASP A 182 11.90 7.61 8.62
CA ASP A 182 12.21 8.31 7.38
C ASP A 182 13.25 7.49 6.62
N VAL A 183 12.76 6.50 5.87
CA VAL A 183 13.54 5.37 5.30
C VAL A 183 13.02 5.01 3.93
N SER A 184 13.84 4.49 3.01
CA SER A 184 13.33 4.08 1.69
C SER A 184 12.45 2.84 1.74
N PHE A 185 12.76 1.89 2.63
CA PHE A 185 11.99 0.66 2.82
C PHE A 185 11.68 0.42 4.30
N SER A 186 10.45 0.02 4.61
CA SER A 186 10.07 -0.39 5.95
C SER A 186 9.16 -1.60 5.96
N GLU A 187 9.45 -2.52 6.87
CA GLU A 187 8.60 -3.64 7.24
C GLU A 187 8.45 -3.60 8.76
N ILE A 188 7.22 -3.67 9.25
CA ILE A 188 6.91 -3.68 10.68
C ILE A 188 6.08 -4.92 10.96
N SER A 189 6.56 -5.77 11.85
CA SER A 189 5.82 -6.93 12.36
C SER A 189 5.62 -6.79 13.86
N ALA A 190 4.37 -6.94 14.29
CA ALA A 190 3.96 -7.00 15.69
C ALA A 190 3.30 -8.36 15.99
N ASP A 191 3.98 -9.45 15.63
CA ASP A 191 3.46 -10.82 15.77
C ASP A 191 3.47 -11.32 17.23
N GLU A 192 4.44 -10.88 18.04
CA GLU A 192 4.65 -11.39 19.41
C GLU A 192 3.96 -10.54 20.50
N GLY A 193 3.21 -9.50 20.14
CA GLY A 193 2.52 -8.63 21.10
C GLY A 193 1.81 -7.43 20.49
N VAL A 194 1.21 -6.60 21.35
CA VAL A 194 0.56 -5.35 20.95
C VAL A 194 1.57 -4.22 21.01
N PHE A 195 1.88 -3.62 19.86
CA PHE A 195 2.76 -2.45 19.80
C PHE A 195 2.00 -1.21 20.27
N THR A 196 2.44 -0.59 21.37
CA THR A 196 1.81 0.63 21.90
C THR A 196 2.71 1.85 21.69
N VAL A 197 2.22 2.84 20.95
CA VAL A 197 2.92 4.11 20.69
C VAL A 197 1.92 5.25 20.62
N LYS A 198 2.14 6.41 21.24
CA LYS A 198 1.16 7.51 21.16
C LYS A 198 1.08 8.11 19.75
N ARG A 199 2.21 8.28 19.07
CA ARG A 199 2.25 8.81 17.70
C ARG A 199 3.14 7.99 16.77
N LEU A 200 2.56 7.55 15.65
CA LEU A 200 3.27 6.85 14.58
C LEU A 200 3.43 7.77 13.36
N GLU A 201 4.66 8.10 13.01
CA GLU A 201 5.01 8.92 11.84
C GLU A 201 5.88 8.11 10.87
N ILE A 202 5.35 7.74 9.71
CA ILE A 202 6.11 6.93 8.73
C ILE A 202 6.19 7.67 7.40
N ARG A 203 7.41 7.86 6.90
CA ARG A 203 7.71 8.30 5.54
C ARG A 203 8.61 7.28 4.87
N THR A 204 8.10 6.63 3.82
CA THR A 204 8.85 5.56 3.16
C THR A 204 8.39 5.27 1.74
N ASN A 205 9.19 4.64 0.88
CA ASN A 205 8.68 4.23 -0.44
C ASN A 205 7.78 3.00 -0.36
N TYR A 206 8.05 2.10 0.60
CA TYR A 206 7.24 0.90 0.83
C TYR A 206 7.07 0.66 2.34
N LEU A 207 5.81 0.48 2.74
CA LEU A 207 5.45 0.04 4.09
C LEU A 207 4.66 -1.26 4.00
N SER A 208 5.20 -2.31 4.64
CA SER A 208 4.42 -3.47 5.05
C SER A 208 4.23 -3.43 6.56
N PHE A 209 2.99 -3.38 7.02
CA PHE A 209 2.66 -3.50 8.45
C PHE A 209 1.81 -4.75 8.66
N ASP A 210 2.24 -5.63 9.56
CA ASP A 210 1.45 -6.76 10.03
C ASP A 210 1.44 -6.82 11.57
N GLY A 211 0.31 -7.20 12.15
CA GLY A 211 0.12 -7.34 13.60
C GLY A 211 -0.78 -6.29 14.24
N ALA A 212 -0.64 -6.09 15.56
CA ALA A 212 -1.52 -5.27 16.39
C ALA A 212 -0.85 -3.98 16.87
N LEU A 213 -1.51 -2.84 16.65
CA LEU A 213 -1.05 -1.49 17.04
C LEU A 213 -2.07 -0.81 17.96
N VAL A 214 -1.59 -0.15 19.02
CA VAL A 214 -2.37 0.81 19.82
C VAL A 214 -1.69 2.15 19.69
N CYS A 215 -2.39 3.12 19.10
CA CYS A 215 -1.84 4.43 18.80
C CYS A 215 -2.87 5.54 18.89
N ASP A 216 -2.52 6.74 19.37
CA ASP A 216 -3.48 7.84 19.38
C ASP A 216 -3.64 8.44 17.97
N ASP A 217 -2.51 8.63 17.28
CA ASP A 217 -2.40 9.32 15.99
C ASP A 217 -1.45 8.59 15.02
N ILE A 218 -1.98 8.21 13.86
CA ILE A 218 -1.26 7.53 12.78
C ILE A 218 -1.10 8.48 11.60
N ASN A 219 0.15 8.78 11.21
CA ASN A 219 0.47 9.55 10.02
C ASN A 219 1.46 8.80 9.13
N VAL A 220 0.99 8.28 8.00
CA VAL A 220 1.78 7.50 7.05
C VAL A 220 1.78 8.19 5.69
N THR A 221 2.97 8.40 5.14
CA THR A 221 3.19 8.83 3.75
C THR A 221 4.08 7.81 3.06
N THR A 222 3.55 7.15 2.04
CA THR A 222 4.30 6.16 1.28
C THR A 222 4.00 6.17 -0.22
N ASN A 223 4.68 5.36 -1.02
CA ASN A 223 4.28 5.11 -2.41
C ASN A 223 3.45 3.82 -2.49
N ALA A 224 3.80 2.82 -1.70
CA ALA A 224 3.11 1.54 -1.62
C ALA A 224 2.88 1.14 -0.15
N LEU A 225 1.61 0.98 0.21
CA LEU A 225 1.15 0.61 1.54
C LEU A 225 0.51 -0.79 1.48
N ASP A 226 1.00 -1.74 2.27
CA ASP A 226 0.28 -2.96 2.64
C ASP A 226 0.13 -2.97 4.16
N TRP A 227 -1.10 -2.87 4.64
CA TRP A 227 -1.40 -2.91 6.07
C TRP A 227 -2.38 -4.04 6.36
N ARG A 228 -1.94 -5.00 7.18
CA ARG A 228 -2.74 -6.10 7.68
C ARG A 228 -2.73 -6.14 9.21
N GLY A 229 -3.77 -6.72 9.79
CA GLY A 229 -3.88 -6.90 11.24
C GLY A 229 -4.88 -5.96 11.89
N SER A 230 -4.48 -5.31 12.99
CA SER A 230 -5.41 -4.47 13.77
C SER A 230 -4.75 -3.21 14.30
N PHE A 231 -5.55 -2.15 14.42
CA PHE A 231 -5.12 -0.97 15.17
C PHE A 231 -6.24 -0.32 15.97
N GLU A 232 -5.92 0.03 17.22
CA GLU A 232 -6.72 0.89 18.06
C GLU A 232 -6.18 2.30 17.96
N ALA A 233 -6.95 3.21 17.34
CA ALA A 233 -6.56 4.60 17.21
C ALA A 233 -7.76 5.52 17.08
N LYS A 234 -7.59 6.81 17.35
CA LYS A 234 -8.65 7.82 17.14
C LYS A 234 -8.58 8.44 15.76
N GLU A 235 -7.36 8.75 15.31
CA GLU A 235 -7.11 9.40 14.03
C GLU A 235 -6.09 8.62 13.21
N ALA A 236 -6.37 8.47 11.92
CA ALA A 236 -5.42 7.93 10.96
C ALA A 236 -5.43 8.72 9.66
N ARG A 237 -4.25 9.22 9.28
CA ARG A 237 -3.99 9.85 8.00
C ARG A 237 -2.96 9.05 7.23
N MET A 238 -3.37 8.54 6.08
CA MET A 238 -2.53 7.73 5.21
C MET A 238 -2.55 8.32 3.80
N GLN A 239 -1.37 8.58 3.27
CA GLN A 239 -1.16 9.01 1.90
C GLN A 239 -0.27 8.00 1.19
N SER A 240 -0.74 7.45 0.08
CA SER A 240 0.00 6.49 -0.73
C SER A 240 -0.23 6.72 -2.23
N ASN A 241 0.52 6.09 -3.13
CA ASN A 241 0.08 5.95 -4.52
C ASN A 241 -0.79 4.70 -4.67
N ALA A 242 -0.38 3.60 -4.05
CA ALA A 242 -1.12 2.35 -3.97
C ALA A 242 -1.29 1.91 -2.50
N ALA A 243 -2.51 1.56 -2.10
CA ALA A 243 -2.80 1.09 -0.76
C ALA A 243 -3.61 -0.22 -0.77
N SER A 244 -3.12 -1.21 -0.04
CA SER A 244 -3.79 -2.45 0.36
C SER A 244 -4.00 -2.38 1.87
N ILE A 245 -5.25 -2.39 2.33
CA ILE A 245 -5.59 -2.22 3.76
C ILE A 245 -6.60 -3.27 4.17
N PHE A 246 -6.19 -4.24 4.98
CA PHE A 246 -7.06 -5.30 5.52
C PHE A 246 -6.92 -5.29 7.05
N VAL A 247 -7.72 -4.44 7.68
CA VAL A 247 -7.49 -4.06 9.07
C VAL A 247 -8.76 -4.13 9.89
N THR A 248 -8.55 -4.47 11.14
CA THR A 248 -9.58 -4.42 12.17
C THR A 248 -9.30 -3.25 13.10
N VAL A 249 -10.26 -2.34 13.26
CA VAL A 249 -10.08 -1.09 13.99
C VAL A 249 -10.97 -1.01 15.21
N ARG A 250 -10.48 -0.28 16.22
CA ARG A 250 -11.21 0.09 17.44
C ARG A 250 -10.99 1.57 17.72
N GLY A 251 -12.02 2.30 18.14
CA GLY A 251 -11.91 3.69 18.55
C GLY A 251 -11.72 4.71 17.43
N MET A 252 -11.64 4.27 16.17
CA MET A 252 -11.32 5.13 15.02
C MET A 252 -12.46 6.10 14.72
N GLU A 253 -12.22 7.39 14.94
CA GLU A 253 -13.22 8.44 14.71
C GLU A 253 -13.02 9.11 13.36
N ASN A 254 -11.77 9.36 12.98
CA ASN A 254 -11.41 10.08 11.76
C ASN A 254 -10.35 9.33 10.94
N LEU A 255 -10.78 8.74 9.83
CA LEU A 255 -9.90 8.12 8.86
C LEU A 255 -9.78 8.99 7.60
N VAL A 256 -8.56 9.31 7.19
CA VAL A 256 -8.25 9.94 5.91
C VAL A 256 -7.27 9.06 5.15
N LEU A 257 -7.69 8.56 4.00
CA LEU A 257 -6.85 7.78 3.09
C LEU A 257 -6.85 8.40 1.70
N THR A 258 -5.68 8.81 1.25
CA THR A 258 -5.48 9.36 -0.09
C THR A 258 -4.55 8.44 -0.86
N ALA A 259 -5.05 7.79 -1.90
CA ALA A 259 -4.23 6.99 -2.79
C ALA A 259 -4.76 6.94 -4.21
N GLN A 260 -3.89 6.91 -5.22
CA GLN A 260 -4.34 6.75 -6.62
C GLN A 260 -5.09 5.43 -6.82
N VAL A 261 -4.60 4.36 -6.19
CA VAL A 261 -5.24 3.04 -6.15
C VAL A 261 -5.42 2.62 -4.70
N VAL A 262 -6.63 2.20 -4.32
CA VAL A 262 -6.95 1.74 -2.97
C VAL A 262 -7.81 0.49 -2.97
N TYR A 263 -7.38 -0.54 -2.26
CA TYR A 263 -8.13 -1.77 -2.04
C TYR A 263 -8.11 -2.15 -0.57
N GLY A 264 -9.25 -2.58 -0.03
CA GLY A 264 -9.25 -3.01 1.35
C GLY A 264 -10.58 -3.31 2.01
N GLU A 265 -10.46 -3.80 3.23
CA GLU A 265 -11.55 -4.00 4.19
C GLU A 265 -11.15 -3.38 5.54
N ILE A 266 -12.02 -2.54 6.08
CA ILE A 266 -11.84 -1.88 7.38
C ILE A 266 -13.00 -2.31 8.28
N LYS A 267 -12.71 -3.17 9.25
CA LYS A 267 -13.71 -3.73 10.16
C LYS A 267 -13.66 -3.07 11.52
N TYR A 268 -14.73 -2.39 11.91
CA TYR A 268 -14.88 -1.83 13.25
C TYR A 268 -15.30 -2.90 14.24
N LEU A 269 -14.57 -3.06 15.36
CA LEU A 269 -14.92 -4.01 16.43
C LEU A 269 -15.78 -3.41 17.54
N ASP A 270 -15.70 -2.09 17.71
CA ASP A 270 -16.40 -1.40 18.77
C ASP A 270 -17.77 -0.92 18.34
N ARG A 271 -18.65 -0.80 19.33
CA ARG A 271 -19.93 -0.10 19.19
C ARG A 271 -19.70 1.37 19.49
N TRP A 272 -20.40 2.25 18.80
CA TRP A 272 -20.31 3.68 19.05
C TRP A 272 -21.67 4.34 18.91
N GLU A 273 -21.82 5.45 19.62
CA GLU A 273 -22.90 6.41 19.43
C GLU A 273 -22.36 7.62 18.64
N GLY A 274 -23.24 8.39 18.00
CA GLY A 274 -22.81 9.57 17.22
C GLY A 274 -22.32 9.24 15.81
N SER A 275 -21.34 10.00 15.31
CA SER A 275 -20.86 9.90 13.92
C SER A 275 -19.35 9.73 13.84
N ARG A 276 -18.89 8.83 12.98
CA ARG A 276 -17.49 8.63 12.60
C ARG A 276 -17.31 8.96 11.14
N LYS A 277 -16.12 9.41 10.75
CA LYS A 277 -15.84 9.90 9.39
C LYS A 277 -14.71 9.10 8.76
N ALA A 278 -14.95 8.63 7.54
CA ALA A 278 -13.89 8.11 6.69
C ALA A 278 -13.90 8.85 5.34
N ARG A 279 -12.81 9.55 5.05
CA ARG A 279 -12.58 10.21 3.77
C ARG A 279 -11.59 9.39 2.95
N ILE A 280 -12.07 8.84 1.85
CA ILE A 280 -11.26 8.09 0.89
C ILE A 280 -11.18 8.92 -0.40
N THR A 281 -9.96 9.23 -0.82
CA THR A 281 -9.69 9.97 -2.06
C THR A 281 -8.81 9.10 -2.94
N GLY A 282 -9.30 8.74 -4.13
CA GLY A 282 -8.51 7.94 -5.07
C GLY A 282 -9.07 7.80 -6.46
N THR A 283 -8.27 7.31 -7.40
CA THR A 283 -8.68 7.20 -8.81
C THR A 283 -9.27 5.83 -9.11
N PHE A 284 -8.84 4.77 -8.43
CA PHE A 284 -9.33 3.40 -8.64
C PHE A 284 -9.43 2.61 -7.34
N GLY A 285 -10.36 1.65 -7.33
CA GLY A 285 -10.38 0.53 -6.40
C GLY A 285 -11.64 0.47 -5.54
N SER A 286 -11.56 -0.26 -4.44
CA SER A 286 -12.72 -0.49 -3.56
C SER A 286 -12.34 -0.66 -2.10
N VAL A 287 -13.13 -0.07 -1.21
CA VAL A 287 -12.98 -0.22 0.24
C VAL A 287 -14.32 -0.64 0.84
N THR A 288 -14.30 -1.76 1.56
CA THR A 288 -15.47 -2.23 2.32
C THR A 288 -15.29 -1.86 3.78
N PHE A 289 -16.27 -1.17 4.35
CA PHE A 289 -16.35 -0.88 5.76
C PHE A 289 -17.31 -1.86 6.42
N MET A 290 -16.85 -2.60 7.42
CA MET A 290 -17.69 -3.50 8.19
C MET A 290 -18.05 -2.87 9.53
N LYS A 291 -19.35 -2.68 9.76
CA LYS A 291 -19.93 -2.08 10.97
C LYS A 291 -20.71 -3.13 11.77
N PRO A 292 -20.61 -3.18 13.11
CA PRO A 292 -21.49 -4.01 13.93
C PRO A 292 -22.97 -3.59 13.82
N LYS A 293 -23.90 -4.54 13.61
CA LYS A 293 -25.35 -4.26 13.50
C LYS A 293 -25.96 -3.57 14.71
N ASP A 294 -25.41 -3.82 15.88
CA ASP A 294 -25.87 -3.27 17.16
C ASP A 294 -25.32 -1.86 17.43
N SER A 295 -24.50 -1.31 16.53
CA SER A 295 -23.95 0.04 16.66
C SER A 295 -24.97 1.08 16.17
N THR A 296 -25.45 1.94 17.08
CA THR A 296 -26.44 2.99 16.81
C THR A 296 -25.84 4.18 16.05
N GLY A 297 -24.52 4.34 16.09
CA GLY A 297 -23.79 5.40 15.42
C GLY A 297 -23.75 5.27 13.89
N LYS A 298 -23.50 6.40 13.22
CA LYS A 298 -23.35 6.50 11.77
C LYS A 298 -21.88 6.47 11.36
N LEU A 299 -21.60 5.94 10.17
CA LEU A 299 -20.31 6.05 9.50
C LEU A 299 -20.49 6.91 8.25
N GLU A 300 -20.00 8.13 8.29
CA GLU A 300 -20.00 9.08 7.18
C GLU A 300 -18.84 8.78 6.23
N LEU A 301 -19.17 8.22 5.06
CA LEU A 301 -18.20 7.99 4.00
C LEU A 301 -18.15 9.16 3.04
N GLN A 302 -16.97 9.78 2.91
CA GLN A 302 -16.70 10.81 1.92
C GLN A 302 -15.82 10.23 0.82
N ASN A 303 -16.40 10.06 -0.35
CA ASN A 303 -15.66 9.72 -1.57
C ASN A 303 -15.40 10.98 -2.38
N SER A 304 -14.26 11.63 -2.14
CA SER A 304 -13.98 12.95 -2.73
C SER A 304 -13.74 12.91 -4.24
N SER A 305 -13.44 11.75 -4.81
CA SER A 305 -13.13 11.58 -6.24
C SER A 305 -14.21 10.84 -7.03
N GLN A 306 -15.20 10.23 -6.38
CA GLN A 306 -16.28 9.39 -6.96
C GLN A 306 -15.82 8.15 -7.74
N MET A 307 -14.52 7.87 -7.85
CA MET A 307 -13.99 6.75 -8.65
C MET A 307 -13.62 5.50 -7.82
N VAL A 308 -13.57 5.63 -6.49
CA VAL A 308 -13.40 4.48 -5.59
C VAL A 308 -14.76 3.94 -5.19
N SER A 309 -14.98 2.64 -5.29
CA SER A 309 -16.21 2.02 -4.77
C SER A 309 -16.13 1.92 -3.24
N LEU A 310 -17.03 2.61 -2.54
CA LEU A 310 -17.13 2.52 -1.08
C LEU A 310 -18.40 1.76 -0.70
N GLN A 311 -18.25 0.72 0.11
CA GLN A 311 -19.37 -0.09 0.58
C GLN A 311 -19.40 -0.13 2.10
N ILE A 312 -20.59 -0.09 2.69
CA ILE A 312 -20.80 -0.39 4.11
C ILE A 312 -21.55 -1.71 4.18
N GLN A 313 -21.02 -2.65 4.96
CA GLN A 313 -21.67 -3.91 5.28
C GLN A 313 -21.85 -4.00 6.79
N GLU A 314 -23.04 -4.38 7.22
CA GLU A 314 -23.31 -4.65 8.62
C GLU A 314 -23.12 -6.13 8.91
N TYR A 315 -22.50 -6.45 10.04
CA TYR A 315 -22.29 -7.83 10.49
C TYR A 315 -22.97 -8.11 11.82
#